data_AF-A0A840XFJ3-F1
#
_entry.id   AF-A0A840XFJ3-F1
#
_cell.length_a   1.000
_cell.length_b   1.000
_cell.length_c   1.000
_cell.angle_alpha   90.00
_cell.angle_beta   90.00
_cell.angle_gamma   90.00
#
_symmetry.space_group_name_H-M   'P 1'
#
loop_
_entity.id
_entity.type
_entity.pdbx_description
1 polymer ?
#
loop_
_entity_poly.entity_id
_entity_poly.type
_entity_poly.pdbx_seq_one_letter_code
_entity_poly.pdbx_strand_id
1 'polypeptide(L)' 'MQLGTRWSVGGEPPARLSPEVRAAVRAVEGELLGRDTTMWRWTLTWLEGRPVVELDDGTVIRVANDGTVVTDNGDTPR' A
#
# COMPACT_ATOMS: atom_id res chain seq x y z
N MET A 1 -11.44 -1.13 -18.53
CA MET A 1 -10.83 -0.14 -17.62
C MET A 1 -11.07 -0.62 -16.19
N GLN A 2 -10.13 -1.34 -15.58
CA GLN A 2 -10.33 -1.88 -14.23
C GLN A 2 -9.91 -0.82 -13.21
N LEU A 3 -10.89 -0.16 -12.59
CA LEU A 3 -10.66 0.79 -11.51
C LEU A 3 -9.80 0.12 -10.43
N GLY A 4 -8.65 0.72 -10.12
CA GLY A 4 -7.89 0.39 -8.92
C GLY A 4 -8.78 0.58 -7.69
N THR A 5 -8.67 -0.32 -6.72
CA THR A 5 -9.44 -0.22 -5.48
C THR A 5 -8.80 0.85 -4.61
N ARG A 6 -9.57 1.81 -4.11
CA ARG A 6 -9.07 2.86 -3.21
C ARG A 6 -9.75 2.80 -1.85
N TRP A 7 -9.01 3.04 -0.78
CA TRP A 7 -9.55 3.10 0.59
C TRP A 7 -8.80 4.13 1.44
N SER A 8 -9.41 4.57 2.54
CA SER A 8 -8.74 5.49 3.49
C SER A 8 -7.65 4.79 4.29
N VAL A 9 -6.65 5.55 4.72
CA VAL A 9 -5.78 5.15 5.84
C VAL A 9 -6.64 4.81 7.06
N GLY A 10 -6.35 3.70 7.72
CA GLY A 10 -7.12 3.13 8.83
C GLY A 10 -8.37 2.34 8.41
N GLY A 11 -8.70 2.31 7.12
CA GLY A 11 -9.80 1.50 6.56
C GLY A 11 -9.46 0.01 6.47
N GLU A 12 -10.43 -0.81 6.05
CA GLU A 12 -10.21 -2.23 5.78
C GLU A 12 -9.56 -2.41 4.39
N PRO A 13 -8.36 -3.02 4.29
CA PRO A 13 -7.76 -3.36 3.01
C PRO A 13 -8.60 -4.41 2.26
N PRO A 14 -8.59 -4.40 0.91
CA PRO A 14 -9.34 -5.37 0.12
C PRO A 14 -8.99 -6.83 0.46
N ALA A 15 -10.00 -7.68 0.66
CA ALA A 15 -9.84 -9.09 1.02
C ALA A 15 -9.04 -9.92 -0.02
N ARG A 16 -8.90 -9.42 -1.25
CA ARG A 16 -8.09 -10.03 -2.31
C ARG A 16 -6.58 -9.86 -2.11
N LEU A 17 -6.15 -9.01 -1.17
CA LEU A 17 -4.75 -8.85 -0.82
C LEU A 17 -4.30 -10.00 0.08
N SER A 18 -3.09 -10.51 -0.19
CA SER A 18 -2.43 -11.49 0.67
C SER A 18 -2.29 -10.95 2.11
N PRO A 19 -2.32 -11.82 3.13
CA PRO A 19 -2.17 -11.40 4.52
C PRO A 19 -0.86 -10.62 4.77
N GLU A 20 0.21 -10.95 4.06
CA GLU A 20 1.50 -10.25 4.13
C GLU A 20 1.38 -8.79 3.66
N VAL A 21 0.66 -8.54 2.56
CA VAL A 21 0.43 -7.17 2.05
C VAL A 21 -0.45 -6.39 3.02
N ARG A 22 -1.48 -7.03 3.60
CA ARG A 22 -2.34 -6.40 4.61
C ARG A 22 -1.55 -6.05 5.88
N ALA A 23 -0.62 -6.91 6.29
CA ALA A 23 0.28 -6.65 7.41
C ALA A 23 1.23 -5.47 7.11
N ALA A 24 1.80 -5.40 5.90
CA ALA A 24 2.63 -4.27 5.48
C ALA A 24 1.86 -2.94 5.47
N VAL A 25 0.61 -2.93 4.98
CA VAL A 25 -0.27 -1.75 5.05
C VAL A 25 -0.42 -1.30 6.49
N ARG A 26 -0.77 -2.21 7.40
CA ARG A 26 -0.93 -1.90 8.84
C ARG A 26 0.37 -1.41 9.48
N ALA A 27 1.51 -1.95 9.07
CA ALA A 27 2.81 -1.49 9.56
C ALA A 27 3.08 -0.04 9.16
N VAL A 28 2.87 0.31 7.88
CA VAL A 28 2.99 1.70 7.40
C VAL A 28 2.01 2.61 8.14
N GLU A 29 0.75 2.22 8.30
CA GLU A 29 -0.24 3.00 9.05
C GLU A 29 0.19 3.25 10.51
N GLY A 30 0.91 2.29 11.11
CA GLY A 30 1.52 2.45 12.43
C GLY A 30 2.62 3.52 12.47
N GLU A 31 3.42 3.65 11.41
CA GLU A 31 4.44 4.71 11.29
C GLU A 31 3.82 6.11 11.10
N LEU A 32 2.58 6.18 10.63
CA LEU A 32 1.84 7.42 10.44
C LEU A 32 1.15 7.92 11.72
N LEU A 33 1.21 7.17 12.83
CA LEU A 33 0.64 7.59 14.10
C LEU A 33 1.20 8.96 14.52
N GLY A 34 0.32 9.95 14.66
CA GLY A 34 0.67 11.33 14.98
C GLY A 34 0.72 12.29 13.78
N ARG A 35 0.54 11.81 12.54
CA ARG A 35 0.32 12.64 11.35
C ARG A 35 -1.17 12.79 11.05
N ASP A 36 -1.57 13.89 10.40
CA ASP A 36 -2.93 14.03 9.87
C ASP A 36 -3.06 13.26 8.56
N THR A 37 -3.55 12.02 8.64
CA THR A 37 -3.79 11.14 7.48
C THR A 37 -5.26 11.09 7.08
N THR A 38 -6.08 12.04 7.56
CA THR A 38 -7.53 12.05 7.36
C THR A 38 -7.92 12.07 5.88
N MET A 39 -7.14 12.75 5.05
CA MET A 39 -7.36 12.83 3.60
C MET A 39 -6.61 11.75 2.82
N TRP A 40 -5.72 11.00 3.46
CA TRP A 40 -4.81 10.09 2.78
C TRP A 40 -5.54 8.84 2.33
N ARG A 41 -5.20 8.39 1.11
CA ARG A 41 -5.83 7.23 0.48
C ARG A 41 -4.76 6.25 0.04
N TRP A 42 -5.08 4.98 0.23
CA TRP A 42 -4.42 3.86 -0.41
C TRP A 42 -5.04 3.62 -1.78
N THR A 43 -4.20 3.34 -2.76
CA THR A 43 -4.59 2.98 -4.12
C THR A 43 -3.98 1.64 -4.49
N LEU A 44 -4.83 0.65 -4.76
CA LEU A 44 -4.41 -0.67 -5.24
C LEU A 44 -4.50 -0.75 -6.75
N THR A 45 -3.36 -1.02 -7.36
CA THR A 45 -3.21 -1.36 -8.77
C THR A 45 -2.66 -2.78 -8.94
N TRP A 46 -2.76 -3.31 -10.15
CA TRP A 46 -2.13 -4.58 -10.50
C TRP A 46 -1.13 -4.36 -11.61
N LEU A 47 0.13 -4.68 -11.35
CA LEU A 47 1.18 -4.68 -12.36
C LEU A 47 1.59 -6.11 -12.62
N GLU A 48 1.42 -6.57 -13.86
CA GLU A 48 1.77 -7.94 -14.29
C GLU A 48 1.16 -9.04 -13.41
N GLY A 49 -0.07 -8.83 -12.93
CA GLY A 49 -0.76 -9.78 -12.04
C GLY A 49 -0.33 -9.72 -10.57
N ARG A 50 0.52 -8.76 -10.18
CA ARG A 50 0.96 -8.53 -8.80
C ARG A 50 0.30 -7.29 -8.19
N PRO A 51 -0.11 -7.32 -6.92
CA PRO A 51 -0.69 -6.15 -6.27
C PRO A 51 0.39 -5.11 -5.98
N VAL A 52 0.08 -3.86 -6.29
CA VAL A 52 0.87 -2.69 -5.93
C VAL A 52 -0.04 -1.70 -5.22
N VAL A 53 0.28 -1.40 -3.96
CA VAL A 53 -0.49 -0.54 -3.08
C VAL A 53 0.31 0.74 -2.86
N GLU A 54 -0.22 1.86 -3.31
CA GLU A 54 0.41 3.17 -3.21
C GLU A 54 -0.37 4.05 -2.22
N LEU A 55 0.35 4.78 -1.37
CA LEU A 55 -0.17 5.78 -0.46
C LEU A 55 0.07 7.18 -1.05
N ASP A 56 -0.82 8.11 -0.73
CA ASP A 56 -0.74 9.52 -1.16
C ASP A 56 0.59 10.22 -0.82
N ASP A 57 1.29 9.80 0.24
CA ASP A 57 2.61 10.30 0.66
C ASP A 57 3.76 9.86 -0.27
N GLY A 58 3.51 8.93 -1.19
CA GLY A 58 4.51 8.32 -2.06
C GLY A 58 4.98 6.93 -1.61
N THR A 59 4.53 6.43 -0.46
CA THR A 59 4.85 5.07 -0.01
C THR A 59 4.22 4.02 -0.92
N VAL A 60 5.01 3.06 -1.40
CA VAL A 60 4.59 1.98 -2.28
C VAL A 60 4.90 0.62 -1.65
N ILE A 61 3.87 -0.19 -1.46
CA ILE A 61 3.97 -1.61 -1.07
C ILE A 61 3.75 -2.47 -2.31
N ARG A 62 4.71 -3.32 -2.66
CA ARG A 62 4.65 -4.20 -3.83
C ARG A 62 5.12 -5.61 -3.48
N VAL A 63 4.66 -6.59 -4.26
CA VAL A 63 5.12 -7.98 -4.14
C VAL A 63 6.20 -8.24 -5.19
N ALA A 64 7.39 -8.65 -4.75
CA ALA A 64 8.50 -9.04 -5.61
C ALA A 64 8.22 -10.38 -6.32
N ASN A 65 9.05 -10.74 -7.31
CA ASN A 65 8.88 -11.98 -8.06
C ASN A 65 8.97 -13.25 -7.18
N ASP A 66 9.72 -13.18 -6.09
CA ASP A 66 9.87 -14.27 -5.11
C ASP A 66 8.71 -14.35 -4.10
N GLY A 67 7.72 -13.45 -4.21
CA GLY A 67 6.62 -13.33 -3.25
C GLY A 67 6.91 -12.43 -2.05
N THR A 68 8.15 -11.96 -1.89
CA THR A 68 8.52 -11.01 -0.82
C THR A 68 7.74 -9.69 -0.94
N VAL A 69 7.15 -9.24 0.16
CA VAL A 69 6.53 -7.91 0.24
C VAL A 69 7.61 -6.86 0.50
N VAL A 70 7.70 -5.87 -0.38
CA VAL A 70 8.66 -4.76 -0.30
C VAL A 70 7.88 -3.46 -0.14
N THR A 71 8.30 -2.66 0.85
CA THR A 71 7.77 -1.33 1.11
C THR A 71 8.85 -0.31 0.74
N ASP A 72 8.52 0.63 -0.14
CA ASP A 72 9.37 1.74 -0.56
C ASP A 72 8.70 3.03 -0.11
N ASN A 73 9.33 3.78 0.79
CA ASN A 73 8.73 5.01 1.35
C ASN A 73 9.01 6.25 0.48
N GLY A 74 9.48 6.09 -0.76
CA GLY A 74 9.83 7.21 -1.64
C GLY A 74 11.12 7.96 -1.26
N ASP A 75 11.82 7.54 -0.20
CA ASP A 75 13.10 8.13 0.27
C ASP A 75 14.30 7.74 -0.60
N THR A 76 14.12 6.86 -1.59
CA THR A 76 15.23 6.43 -2.45
C THR A 76 15.67 7.62 -3.34
N PRO A 77 16.87 8.20 -3.14
CA PRO A 77 17.36 9.24 -4.03
C PRO A 77 17.49 8.64 -5.43
N ARG A 78 16.78 9.22 -6.40
CA ARG A 78 16.90 8.85 -7.82
C ARG A 78 18.23 9.29 -8.41
#